data_AF-A0A2K9FNK2-F1
#
_entry.id   AF-A0A2K9FNK2-F1
#
_cell.length_a   1.000
_cell.length_b   1.000
_cell.length_c   1.000
_cell.angle_alpha   90.00
_cell.angle_beta   90.00
_cell.angle_gamma   90.00
#
_symmetry.space_group_name_H-M   'P 1'
#
loop_
_entity.id
_entity.type
_entity.pdbx_description
1 polymer ?
#
loop_
_entity_poly.entity_id
_entity_poly.type
_entity_poly.pdbx_seq_one_letter_code
_entity_poly.pdbx_strand_id
1 'polypeptide(L)'
;MPVDVLPALAAGRPVDGASWHDLWERAARKALRPGEAVGVVASLSTRLPDADSVVALLDSLDARRDPLPAPWPGTVNPVGTGGGPATFDIPTAAALLAAAMGIRVVKTGSTGRSGSLDALADLRPAGPGEPAETHLPALLRGEGPAAARETVCLNAAVAAVAALAAGADQSLAEAFHAAEDALRDGAAVGLVERLRARRGTGTARQVAGVRA
;
A
#
# COMPACT_ATOMS: atom_id res chain seq x y z
N MET A 1 26.09 -24.15 -0.24
CA MET A 1 26.75 -23.04 -0.98
C MET A 1 25.67 -22.38 -1.81
N PRO A 2 25.53 -21.04 -1.78
CA PRO A 2 24.55 -20.33 -2.60
C PRO A 2 24.71 -20.73 -4.08
N VAL A 3 23.61 -20.99 -4.76
CA VAL A 3 23.60 -21.19 -6.22
C VAL A 3 23.35 -19.86 -6.92
N ASP A 4 23.81 -19.75 -8.17
CA ASP A 4 23.50 -18.58 -8.99
C ASP A 4 21.99 -18.58 -9.34
N VAL A 5 21.28 -17.56 -8.87
CA VAL A 5 19.82 -17.43 -8.98
C VAL A 5 19.36 -17.43 -10.44
N LEU A 6 20.02 -16.69 -11.32
CA LEU A 6 19.55 -16.53 -12.70
C LEU A 6 19.58 -17.86 -13.48
N PRO A 7 20.71 -18.60 -13.54
CA PRO A 7 20.74 -19.92 -14.15
C PRO A 7 19.79 -20.94 -13.49
N ALA A 8 19.59 -20.84 -12.18
CA ALA A 8 18.64 -21.72 -11.48
C ALA A 8 17.20 -21.46 -11.94
N LEU A 9 16.75 -20.20 -11.94
CA LEU A 9 15.43 -19.81 -12.42
C LEU A 9 15.22 -20.17 -13.90
N ALA A 10 16.20 -19.87 -14.76
CA ALA A 10 16.13 -20.18 -16.19
C ALA A 10 15.98 -21.69 -16.45
N ALA A 11 16.64 -22.51 -15.64
CA ALA A 11 16.54 -23.97 -15.69
C ALA A 11 15.32 -24.54 -14.96
N GLY A 12 14.52 -23.72 -14.26
CA GLY A 12 13.42 -24.18 -13.42
C GLY A 12 13.88 -25.02 -12.22
N ARG A 13 15.07 -24.74 -11.68
CA ARG A 13 15.62 -25.40 -10.49
C ARG A 13 15.27 -24.60 -9.22
N PRO A 14 15.16 -25.27 -8.06
CA PRO A 14 14.92 -24.59 -6.80
C PRO A 14 16.00 -23.56 -6.45
N VAL A 15 15.58 -22.47 -5.80
CA VAL A 15 16.43 -21.38 -5.31
C VAL A 15 16.18 -21.21 -3.82
N ASP A 16 17.20 -21.48 -3.01
CA ASP A 16 17.12 -21.38 -1.56
C ASP A 16 17.33 -19.93 -1.05
N GLY A 17 17.06 -19.72 0.24
CA GLY A 17 17.21 -18.41 0.88
C GLY A 17 18.65 -17.88 0.87
N ALA A 18 19.65 -18.77 0.93
CA ALA A 18 21.06 -18.37 0.87
C ALA A 18 21.43 -17.80 -0.51
N SER A 19 20.85 -18.34 -1.58
CA SER A 19 21.01 -17.87 -2.95
C SER A 19 20.32 -16.53 -3.18
N TRP A 20 19.11 -16.35 -2.67
CA TRP A 20 18.43 -15.05 -2.69
C TRP A 20 19.21 -13.99 -1.90
N HIS A 21 19.70 -14.33 -0.71
CA HIS A 21 20.52 -13.43 0.11
C HIS A 21 21.80 -12.99 -0.61
N ASP A 22 22.53 -13.92 -1.25
CA ASP A 22 23.72 -13.59 -2.06
C ASP A 22 23.40 -12.62 -3.19
N LEU A 23 22.31 -12.87 -3.94
CA LEU A 23 21.84 -11.97 -4.98
C LEU A 23 21.59 -10.55 -4.43
N TRP A 24 20.92 -10.43 -3.29
CA TRP A 24 20.62 -9.14 -2.67
C TRP A 24 21.87 -8.42 -2.14
N GLU A 25 22.82 -9.13 -1.57
CA GLU A 25 24.09 -8.56 -1.13
C GLU A 25 24.92 -8.04 -2.30
N ARG A 26 24.96 -8.79 -3.40
CA ARG A 26 25.58 -8.34 -4.65
C ARG A 26 24.86 -7.13 -5.23
N ALA A 27 23.52 -7.11 -5.21
CA ALA A 27 22.73 -5.96 -5.64
C ALA A 27 23.01 -4.71 -4.80
N ALA A 28 23.04 -4.84 -3.47
CA ALA A 28 23.31 -3.74 -2.54
C ALA A 28 24.69 -3.11 -2.76
N ARG A 29 25.69 -3.93 -3.12
CA ARG A 29 27.06 -3.49 -3.43
C ARG A 29 27.25 -3.09 -4.90
N LYS A 30 26.18 -3.03 -5.70
CA LYS A 30 26.21 -2.72 -7.14
C LYS A 30 27.12 -3.67 -7.94
N ALA A 31 27.17 -4.94 -7.54
CA ALA A 31 28.04 -5.99 -8.08
C ALA A 31 27.28 -7.05 -8.90
N LEU A 32 26.07 -6.73 -9.40
CA LEU A 32 25.37 -7.58 -10.36
C LEU A 32 26.04 -7.50 -11.74
N ARG A 33 26.04 -8.61 -12.47
CA ARG A 33 26.50 -8.66 -13.85
C ARG A 33 25.57 -7.82 -14.74
N PRO A 34 26.07 -7.23 -15.83
CA PRO A 34 25.22 -6.55 -16.81
C PRO A 34 24.06 -7.45 -17.25
N GLY A 35 22.83 -6.94 -17.15
CA GLY A 35 21.61 -7.68 -17.52
C GLY A 35 21.12 -8.74 -16.52
N GLU A 36 21.84 -9.02 -15.44
CA GLU A 36 21.45 -10.05 -14.47
C GLU A 36 20.11 -9.75 -13.79
N ALA A 37 19.91 -8.50 -13.35
CA ALA A 37 18.64 -8.07 -12.77
C ALA A 37 17.47 -8.23 -13.76
N VAL A 38 17.69 -7.86 -15.02
CA VAL A 38 16.68 -8.02 -16.09
C VAL A 38 16.39 -9.50 -16.33
N GLY A 39 17.42 -10.34 -16.37
CA GLY A 39 17.28 -11.78 -16.53
C GLY A 39 16.49 -12.44 -15.41
N VAL A 40 16.73 -12.04 -14.15
CA VAL A 40 15.97 -12.54 -12.98
C VAL A 40 14.49 -12.15 -13.10
N VAL A 41 14.20 -10.87 -13.35
CA VAL A 41 12.82 -10.38 -13.48
C VAL A 41 12.11 -11.03 -14.67
N ALA A 42 12.78 -11.17 -15.81
CA ALA A 42 12.23 -11.85 -16.99
C ALA A 42 11.95 -13.33 -16.73
N SER A 43 12.82 -14.03 -16.01
CA SER A 43 12.61 -15.43 -15.64
C SER A 43 11.37 -15.58 -14.74
N LEU A 44 11.27 -14.75 -13.69
CA LEU A 44 10.12 -14.76 -12.77
C LEU A 44 8.80 -14.38 -13.48
N SER A 45 8.86 -13.49 -14.47
CA SER A 45 7.68 -13.04 -15.22
C SER A 45 7.18 -14.06 -16.26
N THR A 46 8.05 -14.97 -16.69
CA THR A 46 7.72 -15.99 -17.72
C THR A 46 7.41 -17.36 -17.13
N ARG A 47 8.00 -17.69 -15.97
CA ARG A 47 7.77 -18.94 -15.26
C ARG A 47 7.84 -18.71 -13.75
N LEU A 48 6.76 -19.03 -13.06
CA LEU A 48 6.77 -19.09 -11.60
C LEU A 48 7.71 -20.22 -11.14
N PRO A 49 8.64 -19.94 -10.19
CA PRO A 49 9.42 -20.99 -9.57
C PRO A 49 8.54 -21.84 -8.64
N ASP A 50 9.11 -22.92 -8.08
CA ASP A 50 8.41 -23.75 -7.11
C ASP A 50 8.06 -22.97 -5.83
N ALA A 51 7.10 -23.51 -5.05
CA ALA A 51 6.58 -22.84 -3.86
C ALA A 51 7.65 -22.53 -2.81
N ASP A 52 8.61 -23.45 -2.59
CA ASP A 52 9.68 -23.26 -1.61
C ASP A 52 10.61 -22.12 -2.04
N SER A 53 10.91 -22.03 -3.34
CA SER A 53 11.68 -20.91 -3.91
C SER A 53 10.97 -19.56 -3.77
N VAL A 54 9.63 -19.53 -3.89
CA VAL A 54 8.83 -18.30 -3.65
C VAL A 54 8.85 -17.93 -2.18
N VAL A 55 8.67 -18.88 -1.26
CA VAL A 55 8.76 -18.63 0.18
C VAL A 55 10.14 -18.11 0.56
N ALA A 56 11.21 -18.74 0.05
CA ALA A 56 12.58 -18.30 0.27
C ALA A 56 12.84 -16.88 -0.27
N LEU A 57 12.24 -16.52 -1.42
CA LEU A 57 12.29 -15.16 -1.94
C LEU A 57 11.61 -14.18 -0.98
N LEU A 58 10.40 -14.48 -0.50
CA LEU A 58 9.65 -13.62 0.43
C LEU A 58 10.40 -13.45 1.76
N ASP A 59 10.89 -14.54 2.35
CA ASP A 59 11.70 -14.51 3.58
C ASP A 59 12.96 -13.67 3.40
N SER A 60 13.61 -13.76 2.23
CA SER A 60 14.80 -12.95 1.93
C SER A 60 14.50 -11.45 1.80
N LEU A 61 13.28 -11.07 1.40
CA LEU A 61 12.82 -9.68 1.37
C LEU A 61 12.47 -9.18 2.77
N ASP A 62 11.76 -10.01 3.55
CA ASP A 62 11.39 -9.68 4.93
C ASP A 62 12.61 -9.53 5.84
N ALA A 63 13.64 -10.36 5.68
CA ALA A 63 14.90 -10.25 6.41
C ALA A 63 15.66 -8.93 6.16
N ARG A 64 15.31 -8.21 5.09
CA ARG A 64 15.90 -6.91 4.73
C ARG A 64 15.06 -5.73 5.17
N ARG A 65 13.85 -5.97 5.67
CA ARG A 65 12.94 -4.93 6.14
C ARG A 65 13.43 -4.40 7.49
N ASP A 66 13.45 -3.07 7.62
CA ASP A 66 13.70 -2.46 8.93
C ASP A 66 12.62 -2.91 9.93
N PRO A 67 13.01 -3.41 11.11
CA PRO A 67 12.05 -3.80 12.12
C PRO A 67 11.21 -2.57 12.50
N LEU A 68 9.89 -2.76 12.58
CA LEU A 68 9.02 -1.70 13.06
C LEU A 68 9.35 -1.39 14.53
N PRO A 69 9.32 -0.12 14.96
CA PRO A 69 9.69 0.26 16.32
C PRO A 69 8.85 -0.43 17.40
N ALA A 70 7.60 -0.78 17.06
CA ALA A 70 6.69 -1.53 17.91
C ALA A 70 5.64 -2.25 17.04
N PRO A 71 5.06 -3.36 17.52
CA PRO A 71 3.86 -3.92 16.91
C PRO A 71 2.68 -2.96 17.04
N TRP A 72 1.80 -2.95 16.03
CA TRP A 72 0.53 -2.22 16.06
C TRP A 72 -0.64 -3.20 15.95
N PRO A 73 -1.06 -3.84 17.07
CA PRO A 73 -2.14 -4.83 17.06
C PRO A 73 -3.44 -4.21 16.58
N GLY A 74 -4.27 -4.97 15.87
CA GLY A 74 -5.58 -4.51 15.38
C GLY A 74 -5.48 -3.29 14.46
N THR A 75 -4.44 -3.28 13.61
CA THR A 75 -4.31 -2.32 12.51
C THR A 75 -4.38 -3.05 11.17
N VAL A 76 -4.82 -2.32 10.15
CA VAL A 76 -4.89 -2.82 8.78
C VAL A 76 -4.08 -1.92 7.85
N ASN A 77 -3.59 -2.49 6.76
CA ASN A 77 -2.83 -1.78 5.73
C ASN A 77 -3.41 -2.07 4.34
N PRO A 78 -4.50 -1.40 3.94
CA PRO A 78 -5.07 -1.58 2.60
C PRO A 78 -4.06 -1.12 1.54
N VAL A 79 -3.59 -2.05 0.72
CA VAL A 79 -2.63 -1.79 -0.36
C VAL A 79 -3.11 -2.42 -1.66
N GLY A 80 -2.63 -1.89 -2.78
CA GLY A 80 -2.83 -2.46 -4.11
C GLY A 80 -1.49 -2.75 -4.78
N THR A 81 -1.49 -3.68 -5.73
CA THR A 81 -0.32 -4.03 -6.53
C THR A 81 0.06 -2.96 -7.56
N GLY A 82 -0.82 -1.99 -7.82
CA GLY A 82 -0.64 -0.97 -8.85
C GLY A 82 -0.83 -1.51 -10.27
N GLY A 83 -0.48 -0.70 -11.28
CA GLY A 83 -0.48 -1.11 -12.69
C GLY A 83 -1.82 -1.10 -13.42
N GLY A 84 -2.92 -0.74 -12.74
CA GLY A 84 -4.21 -0.47 -13.37
C GLY A 84 -4.19 0.82 -14.21
N PRO A 85 -5.31 1.15 -14.90
CA PRO A 85 -5.45 2.45 -15.53
C PRO A 85 -5.20 3.56 -14.49
N ALA A 86 -4.85 4.76 -14.95
CA ALA A 86 -4.75 5.93 -14.06
C ALA A 86 -6.16 6.34 -13.60
N THR A 87 -6.77 5.49 -12.77
CA THR A 87 -8.03 5.72 -12.09
C THR A 87 -7.76 6.40 -10.75
N PHE A 88 -8.85 6.63 -10.02
CA PHE A 88 -8.83 6.96 -8.62
C PHE A 88 -7.86 6.10 -7.79
N ASP A 89 -7.23 6.71 -6.79
CA ASP A 89 -6.48 5.98 -5.76
C ASP A 89 -7.45 5.31 -4.76
N ILE A 90 -8.10 4.25 -5.23
CA ILE A 90 -9.08 3.47 -4.48
C ILE A 90 -8.50 2.94 -3.16
N PRO A 91 -7.30 2.31 -3.11
CA PRO A 91 -6.76 1.81 -1.85
C PRO A 91 -6.52 2.92 -0.82
N THR A 92 -6.09 4.11 -1.24
CA THR A 92 -5.92 5.25 -0.32
C THR A 92 -7.27 5.83 0.11
N ALA A 93 -8.25 5.93 -0.79
CA ALA A 93 -9.60 6.34 -0.43
C ALA A 93 -10.24 5.39 0.59
N ALA A 94 -10.12 4.08 0.36
CA ALA A 94 -10.61 3.04 1.27
C ALA A 94 -9.91 3.08 2.63
N ALA A 95 -8.60 3.30 2.65
CA ALA A 95 -7.84 3.47 3.90
C ALA A 95 -8.32 4.69 4.70
N LEU A 96 -8.58 5.83 4.05
CA LEU A 96 -9.10 7.03 4.71
C LEU A 96 -10.54 6.85 5.20
N LEU A 97 -11.39 6.19 4.41
CA LEU A 97 -12.77 5.89 4.81
C LEU A 97 -12.81 4.92 6.00
N ALA A 98 -12.05 3.82 5.96
CA ALA A 98 -11.94 2.90 7.10
C ALA A 98 -11.44 3.61 8.37
N ALA A 99 -10.44 4.49 8.23
CA ALA A 99 -9.97 5.29 9.35
C ALA A 99 -11.03 6.27 9.89
N ALA A 100 -11.89 6.81 9.02
CA ALA A 100 -13.00 7.66 9.42
C ALA A 100 -14.10 6.89 10.16
N MET A 101 -14.26 5.60 9.84
CA MET A 101 -15.12 4.65 10.56
C MET A 101 -14.52 4.19 11.89
N GLY A 102 -13.34 4.69 12.29
CA GLY A 102 -12.68 4.37 13.56
C GLY A 102 -11.69 3.20 13.49
N ILE A 103 -11.46 2.62 12.31
CA ILE A 103 -10.48 1.55 12.13
C ILE A 103 -9.07 2.12 12.23
N ARG A 104 -8.18 1.42 12.93
CA ARG A 104 -6.76 1.82 12.98
C ARG A 104 -6.08 1.38 11.69
N VAL A 105 -5.62 2.36 10.91
CA VAL A 105 -5.00 2.11 9.61
C VAL A 105 -3.55 2.55 9.63
N VAL A 106 -2.65 1.65 9.21
CA VAL A 106 -1.26 1.97 8.89
C VAL A 106 -1.09 1.79 7.39
N LYS A 107 -1.07 2.89 6.65
CA LYS A 107 -0.97 2.85 5.18
C LYS A 107 0.49 2.93 4.74
N THR A 108 0.99 1.87 4.12
CA THR A 108 2.24 1.94 3.34
C THR A 108 1.92 2.29 1.88
N GLY A 109 2.91 2.80 1.15
CA GLY A 109 2.73 3.13 -0.26
C GLY A 109 4.05 3.12 -1.03
N SER A 110 3.94 3.17 -2.35
CA SER A 110 5.05 3.35 -3.29
C SER A 110 4.95 4.71 -3.98
N THR A 111 6.07 5.18 -4.52
CA THR A 111 6.16 6.33 -5.44
C THR A 111 6.15 5.82 -6.89
N GLY A 112 5.54 6.54 -7.83
CA GLY A 112 5.51 6.19 -9.25
C GLY A 112 4.12 6.30 -9.90
N ARG A 113 3.94 5.71 -11.09
CA ARG A 113 2.64 5.77 -11.80
C ARG A 113 1.57 5.07 -10.93
N SER A 114 0.60 5.85 -10.44
CA SER A 114 -0.44 5.41 -9.50
C SER A 114 0.08 5.04 -8.09
N GLY A 115 1.21 5.64 -7.66
CA GLY A 115 1.78 5.44 -6.33
C GLY A 115 0.96 6.15 -5.22
N SER A 116 0.62 5.42 -4.16
CA SER A 116 -0.19 5.96 -3.05
C SER A 116 0.56 6.98 -2.18
N LEU A 117 1.89 7.06 -2.24
CA LEU A 117 2.65 8.13 -1.58
C LEU A 117 2.52 9.46 -2.31
N ASP A 118 2.43 9.43 -3.64
CA ASP A 118 2.22 10.63 -4.45
C ASP A 118 0.79 11.17 -4.23
N ALA A 119 -0.20 10.28 -4.09
CA ALA A 119 -1.59 10.64 -3.78
C ALA A 119 -1.78 11.32 -2.40
N LEU A 120 -0.95 11.01 -1.41
CA LEU A 120 -0.94 11.68 -0.11
C LEU A 120 -0.35 13.10 -0.19
N ALA A 121 0.59 13.34 -1.11
CA ALA A 121 1.01 14.69 -1.47
C ALA A 121 -0.08 15.40 -2.31
N ASP A 122 -0.86 14.64 -3.08
CA ASP A 122 -1.99 15.05 -3.91
C ASP A 122 -3.34 15.15 -3.19
N LEU A 123 -3.35 15.32 -1.87
CA LEU A 123 -4.52 15.86 -1.17
C LEU A 123 -4.84 17.32 -1.59
N ARG A 124 -4.17 17.88 -2.59
CA ARG A 124 -4.52 19.19 -3.16
C ARG A 124 -5.84 19.10 -3.96
N PRO A 125 -6.59 20.21 -4.06
CA PRO A 125 -7.66 20.30 -5.05
C PRO A 125 -7.13 20.02 -6.46
N ALA A 126 -8.01 19.55 -7.36
CA ALA A 126 -7.65 19.29 -8.75
C ALA A 126 -6.96 20.51 -9.40
N GLY A 127 -5.90 20.26 -10.16
CA GLY A 127 -5.22 21.29 -10.95
C GLY A 127 -6.06 21.72 -12.16
N PRO A 128 -5.76 22.87 -12.77
CA PRO A 128 -6.45 23.30 -13.99
C PRO A 128 -6.28 22.25 -15.11
N GLY A 129 -7.40 21.74 -15.64
CA GLY A 129 -7.41 20.77 -16.76
C GLY A 129 -7.42 19.30 -16.34
N GLU A 130 -7.37 18.99 -15.04
CA GLU A 130 -7.54 17.63 -14.54
C GLU A 130 -9.04 17.35 -14.30
N PRO A 131 -9.59 16.19 -14.74
CA PRO A 131 -10.98 15.87 -14.49
C PRO A 131 -11.20 15.64 -12.99
N ALA A 132 -11.73 16.66 -12.29
CA ALA A 132 -11.89 16.69 -10.84
C ALA A 132 -12.60 15.44 -10.28
N GLU A 133 -13.51 14.88 -11.06
CA GLU A 133 -14.29 13.67 -10.76
C GLU A 133 -13.49 12.37 -10.85
N THR A 134 -12.19 12.40 -11.18
CA THR A 134 -11.27 11.22 -11.14
C THR A 134 -10.30 11.24 -9.96
N HIS A 135 -10.43 12.24 -9.07
CA HIS A 135 -9.46 12.51 -8.02
C HIS A 135 -9.89 11.96 -6.67
N LEU A 136 -8.91 11.66 -5.81
CA LEU A 136 -9.13 11.19 -4.44
C LEU A 136 -10.12 12.08 -3.65
N PRO A 137 -10.03 13.44 -3.66
CA PRO A 137 -10.98 14.27 -2.94
C PRO A 137 -12.44 14.13 -3.42
N ALA A 138 -12.69 13.89 -4.71
CA ALA A 138 -14.03 13.69 -5.23
C ALA A 138 -14.64 12.39 -4.67
N LEU A 139 -13.89 11.29 -4.70
CA LEU A 139 -14.36 10.04 -4.09
C LEU A 139 -14.67 10.20 -2.60
N LEU A 140 -13.82 10.89 -1.85
CA LEU A 140 -14.05 11.09 -0.41
C LEU A 140 -15.30 11.93 -0.11
N ARG A 141 -15.75 12.77 -1.04
CA ARG A 141 -17.02 13.51 -0.96
C ARG A 141 -18.22 12.69 -1.41
N GLY A 142 -18.02 11.44 -1.84
CA GLY A 142 -19.07 10.63 -2.45
C GLY A 142 -19.41 11.02 -3.88
N GLU A 143 -18.52 11.72 -4.57
CA GLU A 143 -18.64 12.08 -6.00
C GLU A 143 -17.94 11.04 -6.89
N GLY A 144 -18.22 11.07 -8.19
CA GLY A 144 -17.63 10.16 -9.18
C GLY A 144 -18.46 8.88 -9.45
N PRO A 145 -17.95 7.97 -10.31
CA PRO A 145 -18.67 6.79 -10.77
C PRO A 145 -19.09 5.88 -9.61
N ALA A 146 -20.32 5.36 -9.67
CA ALA A 146 -20.87 4.46 -8.65
C ALA A 146 -19.94 3.27 -8.34
N ALA A 147 -19.43 2.61 -9.38
CA ALA A 147 -18.50 1.49 -9.23
C ALA A 147 -17.24 1.84 -8.43
N ALA A 148 -16.69 3.05 -8.58
CA ALA A 148 -15.51 3.47 -7.83
C ALA A 148 -15.84 3.70 -6.36
N ARG A 149 -16.98 4.36 -6.08
CA ARG A 149 -17.47 4.59 -4.70
C ARG A 149 -17.79 3.27 -3.99
N GLU A 150 -18.51 2.38 -4.66
CA GLU A 150 -18.83 1.04 -4.15
C GLU A 150 -17.58 0.22 -3.87
N THR A 151 -16.56 0.29 -4.75
CA THR A 151 -15.28 -0.39 -4.52
C THR A 151 -14.55 0.17 -3.30
N VAL A 152 -14.58 1.49 -3.10
CA VAL A 152 -14.02 2.13 -1.90
C VAL A 152 -14.74 1.66 -0.64
N CYS A 153 -16.08 1.66 -0.64
CA CYS A 153 -16.89 1.17 0.48
C CYS A 153 -16.61 -0.31 0.77
N LEU A 154 -16.54 -1.16 -0.25
CA LEU A 154 -16.25 -2.58 -0.11
C LEU A 154 -14.86 -2.83 0.49
N ASN A 155 -13.83 -2.13 0.00
CA ASN A 155 -12.48 -2.25 0.54
C ASN A 155 -12.40 -1.74 1.99
N ALA A 156 -13.11 -0.67 2.33
CA ALA A 156 -13.20 -0.16 3.70
C ALA A 156 -13.93 -1.14 4.62
N ALA A 157 -14.99 -1.79 4.13
CA ALA A 157 -15.72 -2.82 4.86
C ALA A 157 -14.87 -4.06 5.15
N VAL A 158 -14.12 -4.54 4.15
CA VAL A 158 -13.15 -5.64 4.34
C VAL A 158 -12.08 -5.24 5.35
N ALA A 159 -11.57 -4.00 5.29
CA ALA A 159 -10.62 -3.49 6.26
C ALA A 159 -11.20 -3.43 7.68
N ALA A 160 -12.48 -3.04 7.82
CA ALA A 160 -13.17 -3.03 9.11
C ALA A 160 -13.31 -4.45 9.68
N VAL A 161 -13.81 -5.40 8.89
CA VAL A 161 -13.95 -6.80 9.29
C VAL A 161 -12.60 -7.42 9.66
N ALA A 162 -11.55 -7.15 8.87
CA ALA A 162 -10.21 -7.66 9.13
C ALA A 162 -9.54 -7.05 10.39
N ALA A 163 -9.94 -5.84 10.79
CA ALA A 163 -9.42 -5.18 11.98
C ALA A 163 -10.05 -5.70 13.28
N LEU A 164 -11.17 -6.42 13.19
CA LEU A 164 -11.84 -6.99 14.34
C LEU A 164 -11.02 -8.14 14.94
N ALA A 165 -11.02 -8.24 16.27
CA ALA A 165 -10.46 -9.39 16.95
C ALA A 165 -11.27 -10.66 16.61
N ALA A 166 -10.62 -11.83 16.70
CA ALA A 166 -11.30 -13.11 16.60
C ALA A 166 -12.51 -13.13 17.56
N GLY A 167 -13.73 -13.26 17.02
CA GLY A 167 -14.98 -13.30 17.78
C GLY A 167 -15.89 -12.08 17.67
N ALA A 168 -15.56 -11.06 16.88
CA ALA A 168 -16.52 -10.01 16.54
C ALA A 168 -17.52 -10.50 15.47
N ASP A 169 -18.81 -10.32 15.76
CA ASP A 169 -19.92 -10.73 14.88
C ASP A 169 -20.43 -9.54 14.07
N GLN A 170 -19.60 -9.08 13.13
CA GLN A 170 -20.03 -8.09 12.13
C GLN A 170 -19.95 -8.71 10.74
N SER A 171 -21.05 -8.69 10.02
CA SER A 171 -21.07 -9.16 8.63
C SER A 171 -20.42 -8.15 7.69
N LEU A 172 -19.86 -8.65 6.58
CA LEU A 172 -19.34 -7.77 5.53
C LEU A 172 -20.41 -6.83 4.96
N ALA A 173 -21.68 -7.27 4.92
CA ALA A 173 -22.80 -6.46 4.46
C ALA A 173 -23.08 -5.27 5.39
N GLU A 174 -23.12 -5.50 6.70
CA GLU A 174 -23.27 -4.41 7.68
C GLU A 174 -22.10 -3.44 7.63
N ALA A 175 -20.86 -3.96 7.51
CA ALA A 175 -19.67 -3.12 7.36
C ALA A 175 -19.69 -2.29 6.06
N PHE A 176 -20.24 -2.85 4.97
CA PHE A 176 -20.42 -2.14 3.70
C PHE A 176 -21.40 -0.99 3.83
N HIS A 177 -22.59 -1.22 4.40
CA HIS A 177 -23.57 -0.16 4.61
C HIS A 177 -23.06 0.93 5.57
N ALA A 178 -22.33 0.55 6.63
CA ALA A 178 -21.67 1.51 7.49
C ALA A 178 -20.62 2.36 6.74
N ALA A 179 -19.90 1.77 5.78
CA ALA A 179 -18.97 2.50 4.92
C ALA A 179 -19.69 3.45 3.95
N GLU A 180 -20.83 3.03 3.38
CA GLU A 180 -21.67 3.89 2.54
C GLU A 180 -22.21 5.10 3.32
N ASP A 181 -22.71 4.88 4.54
CA ASP A 181 -23.19 5.94 5.42
C ASP A 181 -22.05 6.90 5.79
N ALA A 182 -20.89 6.37 6.21
CA ALA A 182 -19.72 7.20 6.53
C ALA A 182 -19.23 8.03 5.34
N LEU A 183 -19.30 7.48 4.11
CA LEU A 183 -18.96 8.21 2.90
C LEU A 183 -19.97 9.34 2.62
N ARG A 184 -21.27 9.02 2.71
CA ARG A 184 -22.37 9.97 2.49
C ARG A 184 -22.36 11.12 3.50
N ASP A 185 -22.06 10.83 4.75
CA ASP A 185 -22.01 11.80 5.85
C ASP A 185 -20.74 12.66 5.82
N GLY A 186 -19.83 12.42 4.88
CA GLY A 186 -18.59 13.18 4.72
C GLY A 186 -17.56 12.90 5.83
N ALA A 187 -17.66 11.77 6.54
CA ALA A 187 -16.76 11.43 7.63
C ALA A 187 -15.30 11.36 7.17
N ALA A 188 -15.06 10.85 5.97
CA ALA A 188 -13.73 10.75 5.37
C ALA A 188 -13.14 12.13 5.03
N VAL A 189 -13.96 13.06 4.52
CA VAL A 189 -13.55 14.46 4.31
C VAL A 189 -13.16 15.10 5.64
N GLY A 190 -14.02 14.93 6.66
CA GLY A 190 -13.75 15.44 8.01
C GLY A 190 -12.44 14.91 8.60
N LEU A 191 -12.10 13.64 8.36
CA LEU A 191 -10.82 13.07 8.76
C LEU A 191 -9.65 13.74 8.05
N VAL A 192 -9.72 13.90 6.72
CA VAL A 192 -8.65 14.54 5.93
C VAL A 192 -8.39 15.95 6.43
N GLU A 193 -9.42 16.75 6.70
CA GLU A 193 -9.23 18.11 7.21
C GLU A 193 -8.56 18.11 8.60
N ARG A 194 -8.93 17.18 9.49
CA ARG A 194 -8.24 17.02 10.79
C ARG A 194 -6.76 16.65 10.61
N LEU A 195 -6.44 15.77 9.66
CA LEU A 195 -5.05 15.38 9.37
C LEU A 195 -4.24 16.56 8.83
N ARG A 196 -4.82 17.38 7.94
CA ARG A 196 -4.18 18.60 7.42
C ARG A 196 -3.91 19.63 8.53
N ALA A 197 -4.89 19.89 9.39
CA ALA A 197 -4.76 20.80 10.52
C ALA A 197 -3.64 20.37 11.50
N ARG A 198 -3.48 19.05 11.73
CA ARG A 198 -2.40 18.50 12.55
C ARG A 198 -1.02 18.62 11.89
N ARG A 199 -0.93 18.48 10.57
CA ARG A 199 0.33 18.70 9.84
C ARG A 199 0.78 20.16 9.91
N GLY A 200 -0.13 21.11 9.72
CA GLY A 200 0.17 22.55 9.80
C GLY A 200 0.65 23.01 11.19
N THR A 201 0.20 22.35 12.26
CA THR A 201 0.65 22.62 13.64
C THR A 201 1.94 21.87 14.02
N GLY A 202 2.23 20.75 13.36
CA GLY A 202 3.47 19.97 13.54
C GLY A 202 4.71 20.63 12.94
N THR A 203 4.60 21.25 11.77
CA THR A 203 5.74 21.98 11.14
C THR A 203 6.17 23.19 11.96
N ALA A 204 5.24 23.90 12.61
CA ALA A 204 5.56 25.01 13.51
C ALA A 204 6.35 24.56 14.75
N ARG A 205 6.15 23.33 15.22
CA ARG A 205 6.87 22.76 16.37
C ARG A 205 8.27 22.26 16.01
N GLN A 206 8.51 21.89 14.75
CA GLN A 206 9.81 21.39 14.28
C GLN A 206 10.80 22.53 13.96
N VAL A 207 10.32 23.72 13.57
CA VAL A 207 11.17 24.90 13.30
C VAL A 207 11.64 25.57 14.61
N ALA A 208 10.90 25.44 15.71
CA ALA A 208 11.30 26.01 17.01
C ALA A 208 12.35 25.17 17.78
N GLY A 209 12.65 23.95 17.32
CA GLY A 209 13.56 23.02 18.01
C GLY A 209 15.01 23.01 17.50
N VAL A 210 15.37 23.84 16.52
CA VAL A 210 16.73 23.91 15.94
C VAL A 210 17.27 25.33 16.08
N ARG A 211 17.36 25.83 17.33
CA ARG A 211 18.28 26.90 17.72
C ARG A 211 18.72 26.69 19.17
N ALA A 212 19.78 25.92 19.35
CA ALA A 212 20.79 26.06 20.39
C ALA A 212 22.06 25.40 19.88
#